data_AF-A0A8X6GGS0-F1
#
_entry.id   AF-A0A8X6GGS0-F1
#
_cell.length_a   1.000
_cell.length_b   1.000
_cell.length_c   1.000
_cell.angle_alpha   90.00
_cell.angle_beta   90.00
_cell.angle_gamma   90.00
#
_symmetry.space_group_name_H-M   'P 1'
#
loop_
_entity.id
_entity.type
_entity.pdbx_description
1 polymer ?
#
loop_
_entity_poly.entity_id
_entity_poly.type
_entity_poly.pdbx_seq_one_letter_code
_entity_poly.pdbx_strand_id
1 'polypeptide(L)'
;MTTAIQRFEDYWSGGDPVTMNRFFTKTITPMLIIVTSYVSFVTFVGPSIMKNRKPIQMRKLIIIYNFALVAFYLYFLIRGAFFIPVLGFQFICGSLNSYETPIIPDIFDLGYQLYVVRYIELLDTVFLVLTKKFNMITPLHVFHHSIVPVFGWFGFRSESSKHAK
;
A
#
# COMPACT_ATOMS: atom_id res chain seq x y z
N MET A 1 -5.43 14.37 34.70
CA MET A 1 -4.87 14.66 33.37
C MET A 1 -4.50 13.32 32.75
N THR A 2 -5.01 13.00 31.55
CA THR A 2 -4.50 11.83 30.81
C THR A 2 -3.05 12.10 30.40
N THR A 3 -2.18 11.11 30.61
CA THR A 3 -0.78 11.22 30.19
C THR A 3 -0.69 11.19 28.66
N ALA A 4 0.41 11.70 28.09
CA ALA A 4 0.64 11.62 26.64
C ALA A 4 0.61 10.16 26.13
N ILE A 5 1.06 9.22 26.96
CA ILE A 5 1.04 7.79 26.67
C ILE A 5 -0.39 7.26 26.57
N GLN A 6 -1.28 7.62 27.51
CA GLN A 6 -2.70 7.23 27.44
C GLN A 6 -3.39 7.76 26.20
N ARG A 7 -3.14 9.01 25.81
CA ARG A 7 -3.70 9.57 24.57
C ARG A 7 -3.21 8.84 23.32
N PHE A 8 -1.94 8.44 23.31
CA PHE A 8 -1.40 7.64 22.23
C PHE A 8 -2.01 6.24 22.19
N GLU A 9 -2.16 5.59 23.35
CA GLU A 9 -2.82 4.28 23.46
C GLU A 9 -4.29 4.33 23.00
N ASP A 10 -5.03 5.36 23.40
CA ASP A 10 -6.41 5.59 22.98
C ASP A 10 -6.50 5.80 21.45
N TYR A 11 -5.59 6.59 20.87
CA TYR A 11 -5.52 6.79 19.43
C TYR A 11 -5.13 5.51 18.67
N TRP A 12 -4.15 4.78 19.19
CA TRP A 12 -3.62 3.55 18.60
C TRP A 12 -4.60 2.38 18.65
N SER A 13 -5.46 2.35 19.68
CA SER A 13 -6.50 1.35 19.88
C SER A 13 -7.86 1.78 19.32
N GLY A 14 -8.04 3.06 18.99
CA GLY A 14 -9.28 3.65 18.50
C GLY A 14 -9.57 3.47 17.00
N GLY A 15 -8.74 2.71 16.29
CA GLY A 15 -8.96 2.42 14.87
C GLY A 15 -10.18 1.50 14.62
N ASP A 16 -10.62 1.46 13.38
CA ASP A 16 -11.75 0.63 12.94
C ASP A 16 -11.41 -0.86 13.06
N PRO A 17 -12.17 -1.67 13.83
CA PRO A 17 -11.84 -3.06 14.10
C PRO A 17 -11.84 -3.95 12.85
N VAL A 18 -12.64 -3.62 11.83
CA VAL A 18 -12.65 -4.39 10.56
C VAL A 18 -11.35 -4.16 9.83
N THR A 19 -10.95 -2.90 9.68
CA THR A 19 -9.70 -2.50 9.02
C THR A 19 -8.48 -3.00 9.78
N MET A 20 -8.49 -2.90 11.12
CA MET A 20 -7.41 -3.38 11.99
C MET A 20 -7.24 -4.90 11.98
N ASN A 21 -8.24 -5.69 11.60
CA ASN A 21 -8.14 -7.16 11.62
C ASN A 21 -7.73 -7.78 10.27
N ARG A 22 -7.49 -6.98 9.22
CA ARG A 22 -7.06 -7.51 7.92
C ARG A 22 -5.59 -7.96 7.94
N PHE A 23 -5.25 -8.83 6.99
CA PHE A 23 -3.98 -9.58 6.98
C PHE A 23 -2.72 -8.70 7.12
N PHE A 24 -2.64 -7.55 6.43
CA PHE A 24 -1.46 -6.66 6.49
C PHE A 24 -1.53 -5.55 7.55
N THR A 25 -2.68 -5.35 8.18
CA THR A 25 -2.94 -4.25 9.15
C THR A 25 -3.10 -4.75 10.58
N LYS A 26 -3.28 -6.07 10.77
CA LYS A 26 -3.39 -6.73 12.07
C LYS A 26 -2.20 -6.48 12.98
N THR A 27 -1.01 -6.54 12.41
CA THR A 27 0.25 -6.27 13.12
C THR A 27 1.16 -5.46 12.22
N ILE A 28 2.13 -4.77 12.83
CA ILE A 28 3.14 -4.00 12.10
C ILE A 28 4.23 -4.92 11.49
N THR A 29 4.33 -6.16 11.99
CA THR A 29 5.40 -7.10 11.68
C THR A 29 5.52 -7.45 10.20
N PRO A 30 4.43 -7.80 9.46
CA PRO A 30 4.53 -8.11 8.03
C PRO A 30 5.08 -6.93 7.21
N MET A 31 4.61 -5.71 7.51
CA MET A 31 5.06 -4.50 6.84
C MET A 31 6.56 -4.30 7.05
N LEU A 32 7.04 -4.36 8.29
CA LEU A 32 8.46 -4.19 8.60
C LEU A 32 9.33 -5.25 7.92
N ILE A 33 8.94 -6.53 8.00
CA ILE A 33 9.69 -7.62 7.39
C ILE A 33 9.77 -7.45 5.86
N ILE A 34 8.65 -7.15 5.20
CA ILE A 34 8.60 -7.01 3.75
C ILE A 34 9.39 -5.78 3.29
N VAL A 35 9.21 -4.62 3.92
CA VAL A 35 9.92 -3.39 3.51
C VAL A 35 11.42 -3.50 3.79
N THR A 36 11.83 -4.00 4.96
CA THR A 36 13.25 -4.18 5.29
C THR A 36 13.92 -5.21 4.38
N SER A 37 13.24 -6.33 4.09
CA SER A 37 13.77 -7.33 3.16
C SER A 37 13.85 -6.79 1.73
N TYR A 38 12.86 -6.03 1.28
CA TYR A 38 12.86 -5.34 -0.01
C TYR A 38 14.06 -4.39 -0.13
N VAL A 39 14.23 -3.45 0.81
CA VAL A 39 15.35 -2.48 0.79
C VAL A 39 16.69 -3.22 0.78
N SER A 40 16.87 -4.20 1.66
CA SER A 40 18.09 -5.01 1.74
C SER A 40 18.38 -5.75 0.44
N PHE A 41 17.33 -6.28 -0.20
CA PHE A 41 17.44 -6.97 -1.47
C PHE A 41 17.85 -6.04 -2.61
N VAL A 42 17.15 -4.91 -2.79
CA VAL A 42 17.37 -4.04 -3.96
C VAL A 42 18.67 -3.25 -3.88
N THR A 43 19.15 -2.94 -2.68
CA THR A 43 20.37 -2.13 -2.46
C THR A 43 21.64 -2.97 -2.33
N PHE A 44 21.58 -4.13 -1.68
CA PHE A 44 22.80 -4.90 -1.35
C PHE A 44 22.77 -6.32 -1.93
N VAL A 45 21.80 -7.15 -1.53
CA VAL A 45 21.82 -8.59 -1.79
C VAL A 45 21.65 -8.88 -3.28
N GLY A 46 20.64 -8.30 -3.91
CA GLY A 46 20.33 -8.50 -5.32
C GLY A 46 21.45 -8.05 -6.27
N PRO A 47 21.96 -6.80 -6.16
CA PRO A 47 23.12 -6.36 -6.95
C PRO A 47 24.36 -7.25 -6.77
N SER A 48 24.63 -7.70 -5.54
CA SER A 48 25.75 -8.60 -5.25
C SER A 48 25.60 -9.97 -5.93
N ILE A 49 24.42 -10.60 -5.82
CA ILE A 49 24.10 -11.87 -6.49
C ILE A 49 24.21 -11.73 -8.01
N MET A 50 23.75 -10.60 -8.55
CA MET A 50 23.71 -10.36 -9.98
C MET A 50 25.07 -9.94 -10.56
N LYS A 51 26.05 -9.49 -9.76
CA LYS A 51 27.36 -8.99 -10.24
C LYS A 51 27.98 -9.88 -11.32
N ASN A 52 28.08 -11.19 -11.04
CA ASN A 52 28.73 -12.17 -11.91
C ASN A 52 27.73 -12.99 -12.77
N ARG A 53 26.46 -12.61 -12.83
CA ARG A 53 25.41 -13.33 -13.59
C ARG A 53 24.98 -12.53 -14.82
N LYS A 54 24.50 -13.22 -15.86
CA LYS A 54 23.83 -12.56 -16.99
C LYS A 54 22.44 -12.06 -16.56
N PRO A 55 21.87 -11.03 -17.21
CA PRO A 55 20.51 -10.58 -16.95
C PRO A 55 19.52 -11.73 -17.16
N ILE A 56 18.58 -11.92 -16.23
CA ILE A 56 17.58 -12.99 -16.35
C ILE A 56 16.51 -12.56 -17.35
N GLN A 57 16.25 -13.39 -18.36
CA GLN A 57 15.22 -13.10 -19.36
C GLN A 57 13.83 -13.49 -18.84
N MET A 58 13.11 -12.53 -18.26
CA MET A 58 11.76 -12.72 -17.70
C MET A 58 10.70 -11.88 -18.43
N ARG A 59 10.90 -11.58 -19.72
CA ARG A 59 10.04 -10.66 -20.49
C ARG A 59 8.57 -11.05 -20.45
N LYS A 60 8.24 -12.33 -20.63
CA LYS A 60 6.85 -12.82 -20.61
C LYS A 60 6.19 -12.60 -19.25
N LEU A 61 6.92 -12.90 -18.16
CA LEU A 61 6.44 -12.70 -16.79
C LEU A 61 6.15 -11.22 -16.52
N ILE A 62 7.09 -10.33 -16.88
CA ILE A 62 6.95 -8.87 -16.68
C ILE A 62 5.75 -8.34 -17.49
N ILE A 63 5.53 -8.83 -18.71
CA ILE A 63 4.37 -8.44 -19.51
C ILE A 63 3.07 -8.83 -18.80
N ILE A 64 2.93 -10.09 -18.38
CA ILE A 64 1.73 -10.58 -17.68
C ILE A 64 1.48 -9.78 -16.40
N TYR A 65 2.54 -9.56 -15.62
CA TYR A 65 2.50 -8.77 -14.39
C TYR A 65 2.02 -7.33 -14.65
N ASN A 66 2.58 -6.64 -15.65
CA ASN A 66 2.18 -5.26 -15.98
C ASN A 66 0.72 -5.21 -16.47
N PHE A 67 0.29 -6.18 -17.28
CA PHE A 67 -1.11 -6.26 -17.69
C PHE A 67 -2.06 -6.48 -16.52
N ALA A 68 -1.68 -7.31 -15.54
CA ALA A 68 -2.47 -7.52 -14.33
C ALA A 68 -2.57 -6.23 -13.49
N LEU A 69 -1.48 -5.48 -13.35
CA LEU A 69 -1.51 -4.17 -12.68
C LEU A 69 -2.40 -3.17 -13.42
N VAL A 70 -2.30 -3.08 -14.76
CA VAL A 70 -3.15 -2.19 -15.55
C VAL A 70 -4.63 -2.56 -15.39
N ALA A 71 -4.96 -3.85 -15.42
CA ALA A 71 -6.33 -4.32 -15.20
C ALA A 71 -6.84 -3.96 -13.80
N PHE A 72 -6.01 -4.13 -12.77
CA PHE A 72 -6.33 -3.71 -11.41
C PHE A 72 -6.56 -2.20 -11.30
N TYR A 73 -5.69 -1.38 -11.90
CA TYR A 73 -5.83 0.06 -11.86
C TYR A 73 -7.04 0.56 -12.65
N LEU A 74 -7.41 -0.11 -13.74
CA LEU A 74 -8.65 0.18 -14.45
C LEU A 74 -9.87 -0.16 -13.58
N TYR A 75 -9.87 -1.31 -12.92
CA TYR A 75 -10.90 -1.67 -11.93
C TYR A 75 -11.00 -0.63 -10.81
N PHE A 76 -9.87 -0.22 -10.25
CA PHE A 76 -9.79 0.79 -9.19
C PHE A 76 -10.36 2.13 -9.66
N LEU A 77 -9.99 2.58 -10.87
CA LEU A 77 -10.49 3.82 -11.45
C LEU A 77 -12.00 3.79 -11.67
N ILE A 78 -12.53 2.68 -12.22
CA ILE A 78 -13.96 2.52 -12.46
C ILE A 78 -14.73 2.55 -11.13
N ARG A 79 -14.29 1.78 -10.13
CA ARG A 79 -14.91 1.77 -8.79
C ARG A 79 -14.84 3.13 -8.11
N GLY A 80 -13.67 3.79 -8.16
CA GLY A 80 -13.49 5.13 -7.59
C GLY A 80 -14.37 6.19 -8.26
N ALA A 81 -14.58 6.09 -9.58
CA ALA A 81 -15.45 7.01 -10.30
C ALA A 81 -16.93 6.92 -9.86
N PHE A 82 -17.40 5.74 -9.44
CA PHE A 82 -18.75 5.58 -8.87
C PHE A 82 -18.92 6.30 -7.53
N PHE A 83 -17.83 6.59 -6.81
CA PHE A 83 -17.90 7.28 -5.54
C PHE A 83 -18.07 8.80 -5.71
N ILE A 84 -17.63 9.37 -6.84
CA ILE A 84 -17.62 10.82 -7.10
C ILE A 84 -19.02 11.46 -7.04
N PRO A 85 -20.06 10.93 -7.73
CA PRO A 85 -21.39 11.53 -7.70
C PRO A 85 -22.05 11.44 -6.31
N VAL A 86 -21.68 10.43 -5.52
CA VAL A 86 -22.31 10.13 -4.22
C VAL A 86 -21.70 10.95 -3.09
N LEU A 87 -20.38 11.19 -3.12
CA LEU A 87 -19.70 12.00 -2.11
C LEU A 87 -19.96 13.51 -2.27
N GLY A 88 -20.49 13.93 -3.43
CA GLY A 88 -20.61 15.34 -3.78
C GLY A 88 -19.24 16.01 -3.93
N PHE A 89 -19.19 17.19 -4.54
CA PHE A 89 -17.95 17.92 -4.84
C PHE A 89 -17.20 18.48 -3.60
N GLN A 90 -17.35 17.92 -2.39
CA GLN A 90 -16.62 18.35 -1.20
C GLN A 90 -15.24 17.66 -1.08
N PHE A 91 -14.43 17.73 -2.13
CA PHE A 91 -13.08 17.12 -2.19
C PHE A 91 -12.07 17.69 -1.18
N ILE A 92 -12.35 18.85 -0.58
CA ILE A 92 -11.41 19.60 0.24
C ILE A 92 -11.79 19.57 1.73
N CYS A 93 -13.09 19.58 2.04
CA CYS A 93 -13.59 19.70 3.42
C CYS A 93 -14.95 18.99 3.57
N GLY A 94 -15.07 17.80 2.99
CA GLY A 94 -16.17 16.90 3.31
C GLY A 94 -15.84 16.20 4.63
N SER A 95 -16.49 16.60 5.72
CA SER A 95 -16.63 15.69 6.86
C SER A 95 -17.35 14.46 6.31
N LEU A 96 -16.65 13.33 6.18
CA LEU A 96 -17.32 12.04 6.04
C LEU A 96 -18.12 11.89 7.33
N ASN A 97 -19.37 12.32 7.36
CA ASN A 97 -20.28 12.07 8.47
C ASN A 97 -20.51 10.55 8.49
N SER A 98 -19.63 9.87 9.22
CA SER A 98 -19.13 8.52 8.98
C SER A 98 -20.10 7.39 9.38
N TYR A 99 -21.41 7.63 9.40
CA TYR A 99 -22.35 6.67 9.98
C TYR A 99 -23.53 6.29 9.09
N GLU A 100 -23.96 7.17 8.17
CA GLU A 100 -25.19 6.92 7.38
C GLU A 100 -24.96 6.82 5.87
N THR A 101 -23.76 7.13 5.37
CA THR A 101 -23.48 7.00 3.93
C THR A 101 -23.01 5.57 3.63
N PRO A 102 -23.80 4.75 2.92
CA PRO A 102 -23.50 3.33 2.69
C PRO A 102 -22.23 3.07 1.86
N ILE A 103 -21.61 4.13 1.31
CA ILE A 103 -20.45 4.05 0.43
C ILE A 103 -19.10 4.07 1.16
N ILE A 104 -19.07 4.50 2.42
CA ILE A 104 -17.82 4.63 3.20
C ILE A 104 -17.11 3.27 3.35
N PRO A 105 -17.80 2.16 3.70
CA PRO A 105 -17.19 0.84 3.75
C PRO A 105 -16.53 0.43 2.42
N ASP A 106 -17.23 0.65 1.30
CA ASP A 106 -16.73 0.33 -0.05
C ASP A 106 -15.47 1.12 -0.42
N ILE A 107 -15.36 2.38 0.02
CA ILE A 107 -14.17 3.22 -0.19
C ILE A 107 -12.97 2.64 0.56
N PHE A 108 -13.15 2.28 1.83
CA PHE A 108 -12.08 1.68 2.63
C PHE A 108 -11.70 0.29 2.15
N ASP A 109 -12.67 -0.48 1.66
CA ASP A 109 -12.41 -1.75 0.98
C ASP A 109 -11.54 -1.59 -0.26
N LEU A 110 -11.91 -0.66 -1.13
CA LEU A 110 -11.14 -0.35 -2.34
C LEU A 110 -9.74 0.19 -2.00
N GLY A 111 -9.65 1.04 -0.97
CA GLY A 111 -8.39 1.55 -0.44
C GLY A 111 -7.49 0.43 0.09
N TYR A 112 -8.06 -0.53 0.84
CA TYR A 112 -7.31 -1.68 1.34
C TYR A 112 -6.79 -2.57 0.20
N GLN A 113 -7.60 -2.79 -0.84
CA GLN A 113 -7.14 -3.53 -2.03
C GLN A 113 -5.97 -2.81 -2.71
N LEU A 114 -6.04 -1.49 -2.86
CA LEU A 114 -4.92 -0.70 -3.39
C LEU A 114 -3.69 -0.81 -2.49
N TYR A 115 -3.86 -0.80 -1.18
CA TYR A 115 -2.79 -0.99 -0.21
C TYR A 115 -2.07 -2.34 -0.37
N VAL A 116 -2.83 -3.42 -0.57
CA VAL A 116 -2.24 -4.75 -0.88
C VAL A 116 -1.43 -4.68 -2.18
N VAL A 117 -1.94 -4.02 -3.21
CA VAL A 117 -1.23 -3.89 -4.50
C VAL A 117 0.09 -3.12 -4.37
N ARG A 118 0.21 -2.16 -3.45
CA ARG A 118 1.50 -1.48 -3.19
C ARG A 118 2.62 -2.42 -2.76
N TYR A 119 2.29 -3.53 -2.09
CA TYR A 119 3.29 -4.57 -1.79
C TYR A 119 3.67 -5.38 -3.03
N ILE A 120 2.71 -5.62 -3.93
CA ILE A 120 2.96 -6.31 -5.20
C ILE A 120 3.88 -5.46 -6.09
N GLU A 121 3.71 -4.14 -6.10
CA GLU A 121 4.55 -3.20 -6.85
C GLU A 121 6.02 -3.18 -6.41
N LEU A 122 6.35 -3.68 -5.21
CA LEU A 122 7.76 -3.88 -4.82
C LEU A 122 8.48 -4.84 -5.78
N LEU A 123 7.75 -5.73 -6.46
CA LEU A 123 8.31 -6.64 -7.45
C LEU A 123 8.85 -5.91 -8.68
N ASP A 124 8.40 -4.68 -8.99
CA ASP A 124 8.95 -3.88 -10.10
C ASP A 124 10.45 -3.74 -9.95
N THR A 125 10.88 -3.33 -8.77
CA THR A 125 12.28 -3.09 -8.46
C THR A 125 13.05 -4.40 -8.38
N VAL A 126 12.43 -5.48 -7.90
CA VAL A 126 13.02 -6.82 -7.93
C VAL A 126 13.28 -7.25 -9.37
N PHE A 127 12.34 -7.05 -10.30
CA PHE A 127 12.53 -7.34 -11.72
C PHE A 127 13.62 -6.48 -12.33
N LEU A 128 13.73 -5.19 -11.98
CA LEU A 128 14.81 -4.32 -12.44
C LEU A 128 16.19 -4.83 -12.00
N VAL A 129 16.32 -5.28 -10.75
CA VAL A 129 17.56 -5.88 -10.22
C VAL A 129 17.91 -7.15 -10.99
N LEU A 130 16.96 -8.07 -11.14
CA LEU A 130 17.19 -9.37 -11.80
C LEU A 130 17.44 -9.23 -13.30
N THR A 131 16.95 -8.17 -13.93
CA THR A 131 17.22 -7.83 -15.34
C THR A 131 18.43 -6.90 -15.52
N LYS A 132 19.15 -6.57 -14.45
CA LYS A 132 20.32 -5.66 -14.43
C LYS A 132 20.03 -4.25 -14.97
N LYS A 133 18.81 -3.75 -14.82
CA LYS A 133 18.41 -2.40 -15.22
C LYS A 133 18.61 -1.39 -14.08
N PHE A 134 19.82 -1.35 -13.52
CA PHE A 134 20.14 -0.53 -12.34
C PHE A 134 20.02 0.98 -12.58
N ASN A 135 20.15 1.43 -13.83
CA ASN A 135 19.95 2.83 -14.21
C ASN A 135 18.53 3.35 -13.95
N MET A 136 17.54 2.45 -13.82
CA MET A 136 16.16 2.79 -13.49
C MET A 136 15.90 2.80 -11.98
N ILE A 137 16.81 2.25 -11.17
CA ILE A 137 16.66 2.15 -9.72
C ILE A 137 17.33 3.36 -9.07
N THR A 138 16.60 4.48 -9.02
CA THR A 138 17.08 5.70 -8.37
C THR A 138 16.85 5.66 -6.85
N PRO A 139 17.57 6.45 -6.06
CA PRO A 139 17.30 6.58 -4.62
C PRO A 139 15.85 6.99 -4.32
N LEU A 140 15.30 7.88 -5.15
CA LEU A 140 13.90 8.31 -5.05
C LEU A 140 12.94 7.15 -5.29
N HIS A 141 13.20 6.29 -6.29
CA HIS A 141 12.38 5.13 -6.56
C HIS A 141 12.36 4.16 -5.37
N VAL A 142 13.54 3.82 -4.81
CA VAL A 142 13.62 2.93 -3.65
C VAL A 142 12.95 3.54 -2.42
N PHE A 143 13.16 4.84 -2.16
CA PHE A 143 12.51 5.55 -1.06
C PHE A 143 10.99 5.55 -1.20
N HIS A 144 10.48 5.91 -2.38
CA HIS A 144 9.05 5.94 -2.69
C HIS A 144 8.41 4.56 -2.47
N HIS A 145 8.96 3.50 -3.07
CA HIS A 145 8.42 2.16 -2.93
C HIS A 145 8.52 1.63 -1.49
N SER A 146 9.48 2.10 -0.70
CA SER A 146 9.60 1.71 0.72
C SER A 146 8.61 2.46 1.62
N ILE A 147 8.41 3.77 1.40
CA ILE A 147 7.60 4.61 2.30
C ILE A 147 6.10 4.45 2.07
N VAL A 148 5.67 4.17 0.85
CA VAL A 148 4.23 4.04 0.51
C VAL A 148 3.54 2.93 1.34
N PRO A 149 4.08 1.70 1.48
CA PRO A 149 3.50 0.68 2.35
C PRO A 149 3.54 1.04 3.84
N VAL A 150 4.55 1.78 4.28
CA VAL A 150 4.69 2.25 5.67
C VAL A 150 3.58 3.26 5.99
N PHE A 151 3.42 4.29 5.17
CA PHE A 151 2.36 5.28 5.35
C PHE A 151 0.97 4.68 5.19
N GLY A 152 0.79 3.76 4.24
CA GLY A 152 -0.47 3.01 4.11
C GLY A 152 -0.80 2.25 5.40
N TRP A 153 0.16 1.59 6.04
CA TRP A 153 -0.07 0.88 7.29
C TRP A 153 -0.57 1.81 8.40
N PHE A 154 0.09 2.94 8.61
CA PHE A 154 -0.34 3.92 9.61
C PHE A 154 -1.71 4.49 9.29
N GLY A 155 -1.99 4.84 8.03
CA GLY A 155 -3.28 5.36 7.59
C GLY A 155 -4.43 4.41 7.90
N PHE A 156 -4.32 3.13 7.50
CA PHE A 156 -5.35 2.13 7.80
C PHE A 156 -5.43 1.75 9.28
N ARG A 157 -4.33 1.88 10.03
CA ARG A 157 -4.32 1.57 11.47
C ARG A 157 -5.00 2.64 12.31
N SER A 158 -4.84 3.91 11.92
CA SER A 158 -5.41 5.06 12.61
C SER A 158 -6.80 5.46 12.12
N GLU A 159 -7.29 4.83 11.06
CA GLU A 159 -8.61 5.12 10.52
C GLU A 159 -9.68 4.77 11.56
N SER A 160 -10.55 5.73 11.87
CA SER A 160 -11.58 5.59 12.91
C SER A 160 -13.00 5.53 12.33
N SER A 161 -13.15 5.57 11.01
CA SER A 161 -14.43 5.36 10.34
C SER A 161 -14.96 3.99 10.74
N LYS A 162 -15.87 3.95 11.70
CA LYS A 162 -16.45 2.70 12.20
C LYS A 162 -17.18 2.04 11.02
N HIS A 163 -16.62 0.97 10.47
CA HIS A 163 -17.36 0.10 9.56
C HIS A 163 -18.65 -0.29 10.27
N ALA A 164 -19.78 -0.07 9.59
CA ALA A 164 -21.14 -0.18 10.12
C ALA A 164 -21.30 -1.24 11.23
N LYS A 165 -21.88 -0.83 12.37
CA LYS A 165 -22.61 -1.75 13.24
C LYS A 165 -23.94 -2.11 12.58
#